data_AF-A0A179GSH8-F1
#
_entry.id   AF-A0A179GSH8-F1
#
_cell.length_a   1.000
_cell.length_b   1.000
_cell.length_c   1.000
_cell.angle_alpha   90.00
_cell.angle_beta   90.00
_cell.angle_gamma   90.00
#
_symmetry.space_group_name_H-M   'P 1'
#
loop_
_entity.id
_entity.type
_entity.pdbx_description
1 polymer ?
#
loop_
_entity_poly.entity_id
_entity_poly.type
_entity_poly.pdbx_seq_one_letter_code
_entity_poly.pdbx_strand_id
1 'polypeptide(L)'
;MRFCRPDLPATALSLLTLASCSWADSFDYVVVGAGTSGLVIANRLSENPHVTVAVIDPGPDERDNPAVRNPAIWPVLLQTPVNWAYQTVPQANASNRVIEFDAGRGIGGTSLINGMTYIRGDKAQFDAWERLGNTGWNWDILLHHYKKVERLFAPSPWQAEVGASAQRQFHGDAGEVRVGFTPALQNGSFYDDCKASWEKLGQAVNDDVNSGTTRGFDVWPQTLDPEQNLRWDAARAFFWPVAGRKNLHLLNGTASRILWRSDVRDHAQARVSGVEYLASPDGKRTTVKIDKEVILSAGALRTPLILERSGVGNPAFLKTKGIKSVVDLPGVGENLIDQPNISLAYASKPNRTGTSPYATFVTARDLFGNKTGHL
;
A
#
# COMPACT_ATOMS: atom_id res chain seq x y z
N MET A 1 21.00 -49.29 -49.67
CA MET A 1 20.35 -47.97 -49.64
C MET A 1 19.36 -47.96 -48.49
N ARG A 2 19.57 -47.03 -47.54
CA ARG A 2 18.58 -46.25 -46.77
C ARG A 2 17.37 -46.95 -46.08
N PHE A 3 17.36 -46.74 -44.75
CA PHE A 3 16.26 -46.65 -43.76
C PHE A 3 15.53 -47.93 -43.32
N CYS A 4 15.69 -48.30 -42.03
CA CYS A 4 14.67 -48.11 -40.98
C CYS A 4 15.02 -48.84 -39.67
N ARG A 5 15.25 -48.10 -38.58
CA ARG A 5 14.46 -48.12 -37.32
C ARG A 5 15.06 -47.16 -36.28
N PRO A 6 14.24 -46.52 -35.43
CA PRO A 6 14.69 -45.53 -34.46
C PRO A 6 15.04 -46.17 -33.11
N ASP A 7 16.22 -45.85 -32.58
CA ASP A 7 16.57 -46.10 -31.18
C ASP A 7 16.10 -44.91 -30.32
N LEU A 8 15.33 -45.24 -29.27
CA LEU A 8 14.93 -44.33 -28.20
C LEU A 8 16.17 -43.79 -27.47
N PRO A 9 16.26 -42.49 -27.13
CA PRO A 9 17.30 -42.04 -26.21
C PRO A 9 16.87 -42.31 -24.77
N ALA A 10 17.79 -42.93 -24.04
CA ALA A 10 17.74 -43.15 -22.61
C ALA A 10 17.50 -41.83 -21.86
N THR A 11 16.48 -41.82 -21.02
CA THR A 11 16.18 -40.75 -20.06
C THR A 11 17.27 -40.72 -18.98
N ALA A 12 18.17 -39.74 -19.07
CA ALA A 12 19.02 -39.36 -17.96
C ALA A 12 18.14 -38.63 -16.91
N LEU A 13 17.77 -39.32 -15.84
CA LEU A 13 17.26 -38.67 -14.64
C LEU A 13 18.40 -37.91 -13.97
N SER A 14 18.52 -36.62 -14.26
CA SER A 14 19.27 -35.69 -13.43
C SER A 14 18.52 -35.50 -12.10
N LEU A 15 19.00 -36.18 -11.05
CA LEU A 15 18.65 -35.90 -9.66
C LEU A 15 19.07 -34.47 -9.32
N LEU A 16 18.14 -33.53 -9.48
CA LEU A 16 18.20 -32.23 -8.82
C LEU A 16 18.04 -32.48 -7.32
N THR A 17 19.16 -32.53 -6.61
CA THR A 17 19.20 -32.32 -5.18
C THR A 17 18.59 -30.94 -4.90
N LEU A 18 17.32 -30.94 -4.48
CA LEU A 18 16.69 -29.80 -3.84
C LEU A 18 17.48 -29.53 -2.55
N ALA A 19 18.51 -28.70 -2.65
CA ALA A 19 19.10 -28.06 -1.50
C ALA A 19 17.99 -27.20 -0.88
N SER A 20 17.28 -27.77 0.10
CA SER A 20 16.45 -27.02 1.01
C SER A 20 17.39 -26.00 1.67
N CYS A 21 17.30 -24.74 1.25
CA CYS A 21 17.91 -23.64 1.97
C CYS A 21 17.29 -23.68 3.37
N SER A 22 18.01 -24.23 4.35
CA SER A 22 17.58 -24.21 5.74
C SER A 22 17.71 -22.77 6.19
N TRP A 23 16.62 -22.03 6.06
CA TRP A 23 16.48 -20.72 6.69
C TRP A 23 16.73 -20.87 8.19
N ALA A 24 17.12 -19.78 8.86
CA ALA A 24 17.25 -19.77 10.31
C ALA A 24 15.97 -20.34 10.97
N ASP A 25 16.13 -21.13 12.03
CA ASP A 25 15.01 -21.74 12.76
C ASP A 25 14.09 -20.70 13.41
N SER A 26 14.56 -19.45 13.53
CA SER A 26 13.85 -18.26 14.04
C SER A 26 14.31 -16.99 13.32
N PHE A 27 13.51 -15.94 13.41
CA PHE A 27 13.87 -14.58 12.97
C PHE A 27 13.70 -13.60 14.13
N ASP A 28 14.49 -12.53 14.15
CA ASP A 28 14.29 -11.41 15.07
C ASP A 28 12.92 -10.77 14.86
N TYR A 29 12.59 -10.47 13.60
CA TYR A 29 11.33 -9.84 13.22
C TYR A 29 10.62 -10.63 12.13
N VAL A 30 9.30 -10.78 12.30
CA VAL A 30 8.43 -11.27 11.23
C VAL A 30 7.43 -10.19 10.86
N VAL A 31 7.49 -9.72 9.61
CA VAL A 31 6.53 -8.80 9.02
C VAL A 31 5.49 -9.59 8.24
N VAL A 32 4.21 -9.40 8.57
CA VAL A 32 3.10 -10.07 7.89
C VAL A 32 2.50 -9.14 6.85
N GLY A 33 2.76 -9.41 5.57
CA GLY A 33 2.34 -8.60 4.43
C GLY A 33 3.52 -7.88 3.76
N ALA A 34 3.80 -8.23 2.51
CA ALA A 34 4.79 -7.59 1.64
C ALA A 34 4.17 -6.39 0.89
N GLY A 35 3.33 -5.60 1.59
CA GLY A 35 2.64 -4.46 1.03
C GLY A 35 3.37 -3.13 1.24
N THR A 36 2.66 -2.03 0.99
CA THR A 36 3.18 -0.65 1.05
C THR A 36 3.95 -0.36 2.35
N SER A 37 3.38 -0.67 3.51
CA SER A 37 4.03 -0.40 4.82
C SER A 37 5.03 -1.49 5.22
N GLY A 38 4.68 -2.76 5.00
CA GLY A 38 5.48 -3.89 5.45
C GLY A 38 6.87 -3.92 4.81
N LEU A 39 6.98 -3.57 3.52
CA LEU A 39 8.26 -3.52 2.84
C LEU A 39 9.17 -2.38 3.32
N VAL A 40 8.61 -1.24 3.73
CA VAL A 40 9.40 -0.16 4.37
C VAL A 40 10.00 -0.66 5.68
N ILE A 41 9.18 -1.29 6.52
CA ILE A 41 9.60 -1.79 7.83
C ILE A 41 10.68 -2.86 7.66
N ALA A 42 10.46 -3.83 6.77
CA ALA A 42 11.43 -4.88 6.49
C ALA A 42 12.74 -4.33 5.93
N ASN A 43 12.68 -3.31 5.06
CA ASN A 43 13.85 -2.61 4.56
C ASN A 43 14.66 -1.98 5.71
N ARG A 44 14.01 -1.19 6.58
CA ARG A 44 14.71 -0.49 7.68
C ARG A 44 15.28 -1.44 8.72
N LEU A 45 14.52 -2.45 9.13
CA LEU A 45 15.00 -3.43 10.12
C LEU A 45 16.22 -4.22 9.61
N SER A 46 16.21 -4.60 8.34
CA SER A 46 17.31 -5.36 7.73
C SER A 46 18.53 -4.52 7.34
N GLU A 47 18.52 -3.20 7.54
CA GLU A 47 19.73 -2.36 7.38
C GLU A 47 20.84 -2.79 8.35
N ASN A 48 20.49 -3.31 9.53
CA ASN A 48 21.44 -3.92 10.44
C ASN A 48 21.68 -5.39 10.03
N PRO A 49 22.89 -5.78 9.60
CA PRO A 49 23.18 -7.15 9.15
C PRO A 49 23.08 -8.21 10.26
N HIS A 50 23.03 -7.79 11.53
CA HIS A 50 22.83 -8.67 12.69
C HIS A 50 21.36 -8.90 13.05
N VAL A 51 20.42 -8.27 12.33
CA VAL A 51 18.97 -8.44 12.54
C VAL A 51 18.41 -9.27 11.40
N THR A 52 17.76 -10.38 11.73
CA THR A 52 17.12 -11.28 10.77
C THR A 52 15.63 -10.94 10.62
N VAL A 53 15.18 -10.76 9.38
CA VAL A 53 13.81 -10.33 9.07
C VAL A 53 13.18 -11.29 8.08
N ALA A 54 12.01 -11.83 8.41
CA ALA A 54 11.17 -12.54 7.46
C ALA A 54 9.93 -11.71 7.12
N VAL A 55 9.54 -11.69 5.85
CA VAL A 55 8.30 -11.11 5.35
C VAL A 55 7.44 -12.25 4.81
N ILE A 56 6.21 -12.39 5.30
CA ILE A 56 5.27 -13.44 4.85
C ILE A 56 4.21 -12.79 3.98
N ASP A 57 4.10 -13.22 2.72
CA ASP A 57 3.04 -12.76 1.80
C ASP A 57 2.68 -13.84 0.77
N PRO A 58 1.40 -14.01 0.39
CA PRO A 58 0.98 -14.99 -0.61
C PRO A 58 0.95 -14.43 -2.04
N GLY A 59 1.30 -13.16 -2.21
CA GLY A 59 1.28 -12.46 -3.48
C GLY A 59 2.43 -12.86 -4.40
N PRO A 60 2.17 -12.97 -5.72
CA PRO A 60 3.23 -13.22 -6.70
C PRO A 60 4.23 -12.05 -6.82
N ASP A 61 5.36 -12.32 -7.47
CA ASP A 61 6.26 -11.29 -7.98
C ASP A 61 5.66 -10.68 -9.26
N GLU A 62 5.33 -9.39 -9.19
CA GLU A 62 4.71 -8.62 -10.26
C GLU A 62 5.69 -7.64 -10.93
N ARG A 63 6.99 -7.76 -10.67
CA ARG A 63 8.01 -6.81 -11.17
C ARG A 63 8.03 -6.69 -12.70
N ASP A 64 7.72 -7.76 -13.41
CA ASP A 64 7.76 -7.80 -14.87
C ASP A 64 6.37 -7.74 -15.51
N ASN A 65 5.30 -7.57 -14.73
CA ASN A 65 3.95 -7.39 -15.24
C ASN A 65 3.81 -6.04 -15.97
N PRO A 66 3.50 -6.03 -17.29
CA PRO A 66 3.40 -4.80 -18.06
C PRO A 66 2.32 -3.84 -17.55
N ALA A 67 1.21 -4.37 -17.03
CA ALA A 67 0.10 -3.56 -16.52
C ALA A 67 0.44 -2.89 -15.18
N VAL A 68 1.24 -3.55 -14.33
CA VAL A 68 1.79 -2.92 -13.11
C VAL A 68 2.76 -1.80 -13.49
N ARG A 69 3.67 -2.07 -14.42
CA ARG A 69 4.74 -1.12 -14.80
C ARG A 69 4.21 0.15 -15.46
N ASN A 70 3.17 0.05 -16.27
CA ASN A 70 2.74 1.13 -17.17
C ASN A 70 1.64 2.01 -16.53
N PRO A 71 1.92 3.30 -16.28
CA PRO A 71 0.97 4.24 -15.68
C PRO A 71 -0.33 4.47 -16.49
N ALA A 72 -0.36 4.17 -17.78
CA ALA A 72 -1.52 4.41 -18.64
C ALA A 72 -2.55 3.27 -18.64
N ILE A 73 -2.12 2.04 -18.33
CA ILE A 73 -2.97 0.85 -18.46
C ILE A 73 -3.23 0.13 -17.13
N TRP A 74 -2.70 0.64 -16.01
CA TRP A 74 -2.88 0.00 -14.71
C TRP A 74 -4.35 -0.34 -14.34
N PRO A 75 -5.41 0.37 -14.78
CA PRO A 75 -6.78 0.02 -14.39
C PRO A 75 -7.20 -1.40 -14.80
N VAL A 76 -6.54 -2.02 -15.80
CA VAL A 76 -6.86 -3.42 -16.15
C VAL A 76 -6.59 -4.37 -14.99
N LEU A 77 -5.64 -4.03 -14.09
CA LEU A 77 -5.24 -4.87 -12.95
C LEU A 77 -6.39 -5.15 -11.99
N LEU A 78 -7.36 -4.25 -11.90
CA LEU A 78 -8.55 -4.42 -11.05
C LEU A 78 -9.35 -5.66 -11.44
N GLN A 79 -9.23 -6.11 -12.70
CA GLN A 79 -9.92 -7.28 -13.24
C GLN A 79 -9.00 -8.51 -13.35
N THR A 80 -7.88 -8.53 -12.62
CA THR A 80 -6.89 -9.62 -12.65
C THR A 80 -6.65 -10.20 -11.25
N PRO A 81 -6.00 -11.39 -11.14
CA PRO A 81 -5.63 -11.95 -9.84
C PRO A 81 -4.67 -11.12 -8.98
N VAL A 82 -4.11 -10.02 -9.52
CA VAL A 82 -3.31 -9.03 -8.77
C VAL A 82 -4.20 -8.16 -7.88
N ASN A 83 -5.52 -8.20 -8.06
CA ASN A 83 -6.50 -7.59 -7.16
C ASN A 83 -7.13 -8.68 -6.27
N TRP A 84 -7.20 -8.43 -4.97
CA TRP A 84 -7.96 -9.26 -4.03
C TRP A 84 -9.47 -9.16 -4.23
N ALA A 85 -9.96 -8.01 -4.73
CA ALA A 85 -11.38 -7.76 -5.02
C ALA A 85 -12.31 -8.18 -3.87
N TYR A 86 -12.02 -7.70 -2.65
CA TYR A 86 -12.82 -8.05 -1.47
C TYR A 86 -14.25 -7.54 -1.64
N GLN A 87 -15.24 -8.28 -1.13
CA GLN A 87 -16.64 -7.89 -1.24
C GLN A 87 -17.17 -7.48 0.14
N THR A 88 -17.86 -6.34 0.20
CA THR A 88 -18.57 -5.96 1.42
C THR A 88 -19.77 -6.89 1.67
N VAL A 89 -20.32 -6.85 2.87
CA VAL A 89 -21.73 -7.27 3.08
C VAL A 89 -22.66 -6.31 2.31
N PRO A 90 -23.94 -6.68 2.07
CA PRO A 90 -24.91 -5.75 1.50
C PRO A 90 -25.01 -4.45 2.30
N GLN A 91 -24.88 -3.32 1.61
CA GLN A 91 -24.84 -2.01 2.23
C GLN A 91 -26.24 -1.41 2.36
N ALA A 92 -26.83 -1.48 3.57
CA ALA A 92 -28.19 -1.01 3.83
C ALA A 92 -28.43 0.46 3.41
N ASN A 93 -27.42 1.31 3.58
CA ASN A 93 -27.47 2.74 3.23
C ASN A 93 -27.02 3.04 1.79
N ALA A 94 -26.78 2.00 0.97
CA ALA A 94 -26.38 2.13 -0.43
C ALA A 94 -27.17 1.15 -1.32
N SER A 95 -28.49 1.11 -1.13
CA SER A 95 -29.43 0.28 -1.89
C SER A 95 -29.13 -1.23 -1.84
N ASN A 96 -28.65 -1.73 -0.70
CA ASN A 96 -28.25 -3.13 -0.49
C ASN A 96 -27.20 -3.65 -1.49
N ARG A 97 -26.44 -2.75 -2.12
CA ARG A 97 -25.35 -3.15 -3.02
C ARG A 97 -24.26 -3.87 -2.24
N VAL A 98 -23.67 -4.88 -2.87
CA VAL A 98 -22.37 -5.42 -2.50
C VAL A 98 -21.33 -4.60 -3.27
N ILE A 99 -20.39 -4.01 -2.54
CA ILE A 99 -19.39 -3.11 -3.11
C ILE A 99 -18.04 -3.83 -3.07
N GLU A 100 -17.29 -3.72 -4.16
CA GLU A 100 -15.94 -4.26 -4.28
C GLU A 100 -14.94 -3.30 -3.64
N PHE A 101 -14.05 -3.87 -2.83
CA PHE A 101 -12.94 -3.21 -2.15
C PHE A 101 -11.64 -3.74 -2.74
N ASP A 102 -11.04 -2.94 -3.63
CA ASP A 102 -9.82 -3.29 -4.33
C ASP A 102 -8.59 -3.22 -3.41
N ALA A 103 -7.77 -4.26 -3.46
CA ALA A 103 -6.52 -4.32 -2.71
C ALA A 103 -5.50 -5.16 -3.47
N GLY A 104 -4.25 -4.72 -3.52
CA GLY A 104 -3.22 -5.42 -4.30
C GLY A 104 -2.78 -6.73 -3.64
N ARG A 105 -2.68 -7.77 -4.46
CA ARG A 105 -2.14 -9.10 -4.16
C ARG A 105 -0.84 -9.28 -4.94
N GLY A 106 0.28 -9.07 -4.27
CA GLY A 106 1.61 -9.17 -4.87
C GLY A 106 2.66 -8.52 -3.97
N ILE A 107 3.93 -8.78 -4.25
CA ILE A 107 5.05 -8.09 -3.58
C ILE A 107 4.99 -6.61 -3.98
N GLY A 108 4.60 -5.75 -3.04
CA GLY A 108 4.26 -4.33 -3.24
C GLY A 108 2.84 -3.98 -2.78
N GLY A 109 1.97 -4.97 -2.60
CA GLY A 109 0.59 -4.81 -2.15
C GLY A 109 -0.22 -3.85 -3.03
N THR A 110 -1.10 -3.05 -2.43
CA THR A 110 -1.98 -2.12 -3.17
C THR A 110 -1.23 -1.04 -3.96
N SER A 111 0.05 -0.78 -3.67
CA SER A 111 0.85 0.15 -4.50
C SER A 111 1.05 -0.36 -5.94
N LEU A 112 0.87 -1.66 -6.20
CA LEU A 112 0.90 -2.25 -7.54
C LEU A 112 -0.29 -1.85 -8.41
N ILE A 113 -1.44 -1.55 -7.79
CA ILE A 113 -2.73 -1.36 -8.48
C ILE A 113 -3.36 0.01 -8.23
N ASN A 114 -2.74 0.91 -7.45
CA ASN A 114 -3.34 2.20 -7.13
C ASN A 114 -3.23 3.23 -8.28
N GLY A 115 -3.87 4.39 -8.16
CA GLY A 115 -3.81 5.47 -9.15
C GLY A 115 -2.51 6.29 -9.19
N MET A 116 -1.49 5.91 -8.42
CA MET A 116 -0.19 6.61 -8.27
C MET A 116 -0.26 8.05 -7.75
N THR A 117 -1.43 8.60 -7.44
CA THR A 117 -1.57 9.94 -6.82
C THR A 117 -0.72 10.06 -5.56
N TYR A 118 0.16 11.06 -5.51
CA TYR A 118 1.01 11.34 -4.34
C TYR A 118 0.57 12.64 -3.67
N ILE A 119 -0.35 12.49 -2.72
CA ILE A 119 -0.88 13.58 -1.89
C ILE A 119 -0.85 13.12 -0.43
N ARG A 120 -0.44 14.00 0.48
CA ARG A 120 -0.31 13.72 1.92
C ARG A 120 -1.63 13.95 2.63
N GLY A 121 -1.80 15.13 3.22
CA GLY A 121 -2.97 15.52 4.02
C GLY A 121 -2.74 16.86 4.69
N ASP A 122 -3.76 17.38 5.35
CA ASP A 122 -3.70 18.66 6.03
C ASP A 122 -2.98 18.55 7.38
N LYS A 123 -2.12 19.53 7.69
CA LYS A 123 -1.43 19.64 8.98
C LYS A 123 -2.40 19.50 10.16
N ALA A 124 -3.55 20.16 10.07
CA ALA A 124 -4.57 20.15 11.12
C ALA A 124 -5.11 18.75 11.43
N GLN A 125 -5.18 17.86 10.42
CA GLN A 125 -5.60 16.48 10.56
C GLN A 125 -4.56 15.66 11.32
N PHE A 126 -3.28 15.78 10.96
CA PHE A 126 -2.20 15.07 11.64
C PHE A 126 -2.01 15.57 13.07
N ASP A 127 -2.03 16.88 13.30
CA ASP A 127 -1.96 17.44 14.66
C ASP A 127 -3.17 17.01 15.51
N ALA A 128 -4.32 16.66 14.89
CA ALA A 128 -5.45 16.09 15.61
C ALA A 128 -5.15 14.70 16.17
N TRP A 129 -4.31 13.89 15.51
CA TRP A 129 -3.92 12.58 16.02
C TRP A 129 -3.16 12.70 17.34
N GLU A 130 -2.24 13.65 17.44
CA GLU A 130 -1.57 13.95 18.69
C GLU A 130 -2.53 14.46 19.76
N ARG A 131 -3.46 15.39 19.41
CA ARG A 131 -4.50 15.86 20.35
C ARG A 131 -5.44 14.75 20.85
N LEU A 132 -5.63 13.69 20.06
CA LEU A 132 -6.38 12.50 20.47
C LEU A 132 -5.61 11.60 21.47
N GLY A 133 -4.35 11.94 21.80
CA GLY A 133 -3.51 11.24 22.77
C GLY A 133 -2.32 10.50 22.17
N ASN A 134 -2.12 10.56 20.85
CA ASN A 134 -1.03 9.86 20.16
C ASN A 134 0.23 10.74 20.11
N THR A 135 0.91 10.87 21.25
CA THR A 135 2.13 11.71 21.36
C THR A 135 3.14 11.39 20.26
N GLY A 136 3.66 12.41 19.58
CA GLY A 136 4.61 12.28 18.47
C GLY A 136 3.98 12.06 17.09
N TRP A 137 2.65 11.90 17.00
CA TRP A 137 1.93 11.81 15.73
C TRP A 137 1.35 13.17 15.33
N ASN A 138 2.21 14.06 14.84
CA ASN A 138 1.85 15.39 14.37
C ASN A 138 2.50 15.69 13.00
N TRP A 139 2.10 16.82 12.40
CA TRP A 139 2.58 17.19 11.06
C TRP A 139 4.10 17.29 10.96
N ASP A 140 4.78 17.85 11.95
CA ASP A 140 6.21 18.14 11.84
C ASP A 140 7.02 16.83 11.83
N ILE A 141 6.64 15.87 12.69
CA ILE A 141 7.24 14.53 12.71
C ILE A 141 6.91 13.77 11.43
N LEU A 142 5.67 13.80 10.97
CA LEU A 142 5.28 13.11 9.74
C LEU A 142 5.96 13.72 8.50
N LEU A 143 6.06 15.05 8.40
CA LEU A 143 6.74 15.75 7.31
C LEU A 143 8.21 15.34 7.24
N HIS A 144 8.89 15.21 8.39
CA HIS A 144 10.24 14.66 8.44
C HIS A 144 10.30 13.27 7.80
N HIS A 145 9.39 12.36 8.15
CA HIS A 145 9.36 11.00 7.60
C HIS A 145 8.93 10.95 6.13
N TYR A 146 7.98 11.77 5.70
CA TYR A 146 7.60 11.92 4.30
C TYR A 146 8.82 12.30 3.45
N LYS A 147 9.54 13.34 3.87
CA LYS A 147 10.76 13.79 3.17
C LYS A 147 11.86 12.73 3.18
N LYS A 148 11.97 11.92 4.24
CA LYS A 148 13.01 10.88 4.35
C LYS A 148 12.86 9.79 3.29
N VAL A 149 11.63 9.38 2.97
CA VAL A 149 11.38 8.30 2.00
C VAL A 149 11.19 8.81 0.57
N GLU A 150 10.97 10.10 0.38
CA GLU A 150 10.68 10.70 -0.90
C GLU A 150 11.95 11.12 -1.67
N ARG A 151 11.91 10.92 -2.98
CA ARG A 151 12.73 11.58 -3.98
C ARG A 151 11.82 12.24 -5.00
N LEU A 152 11.60 13.53 -4.85
CA LEU A 152 10.86 14.34 -5.79
C LEU A 152 11.75 14.72 -6.98
N PHE A 153 11.26 14.45 -8.19
CA PHE A 153 11.76 15.02 -9.43
C PHE A 153 10.97 16.28 -9.73
N ALA A 154 11.67 17.41 -9.84
CA ALA A 154 11.05 18.69 -10.15
C ALA A 154 10.31 18.65 -11.50
N PRO A 155 9.21 19.41 -11.66
CA PRO A 155 8.54 19.51 -12.95
C PRO A 155 9.51 20.11 -13.99
N SER A 156 9.43 19.58 -15.21
CA SER A 156 10.12 20.19 -16.35
C SER A 156 9.47 21.53 -16.74
N PRO A 157 10.16 22.41 -17.49
CA PRO A 157 9.64 23.74 -17.82
C PRO A 157 8.23 23.72 -18.45
N TRP A 158 7.98 22.80 -19.39
CA TRP A 158 6.66 22.69 -20.03
C TRP A 158 5.58 22.17 -19.09
N GLN A 159 5.92 21.32 -18.11
CA GLN A 159 4.96 20.86 -17.10
C GLN A 159 4.58 22.01 -16.16
N ALA A 160 5.54 22.88 -15.82
CA ALA A 160 5.28 24.08 -15.03
C ALA A 160 4.37 25.07 -15.76
N GLU A 161 4.48 25.20 -17.09
CA GLU A 161 3.56 26.01 -17.92
C GLU A 161 2.11 25.55 -17.83
N VAL A 162 1.87 24.28 -17.50
CA VAL A 162 0.52 23.70 -17.32
C VAL A 162 0.20 23.36 -15.86
N GLY A 163 0.84 24.08 -14.93
CA GLY A 163 0.45 24.11 -13.51
C GLY A 163 1.17 23.14 -12.58
N ALA A 164 2.04 22.28 -13.09
CA ALA A 164 2.84 21.40 -12.23
C ALA A 164 3.79 22.25 -11.37
N SER A 165 3.67 22.13 -10.05
CA SER A 165 4.45 22.89 -9.09
C SER A 165 4.76 22.06 -7.85
N ALA A 166 5.84 22.40 -7.16
CA ALA A 166 6.24 21.77 -5.91
C ALA A 166 7.14 22.71 -5.13
N GLN A 167 6.88 22.85 -3.83
CA GLN A 167 7.64 23.74 -2.96
C GLN A 167 8.77 22.97 -2.29
N ARG A 168 10.01 23.21 -2.74
CA ARG A 168 11.20 22.42 -2.38
C ARG A 168 11.33 22.14 -0.87
N GLN A 169 10.97 23.08 0.02
CA GLN A 169 11.11 22.88 1.46
C GLN A 169 10.27 21.71 2.03
N PHE A 170 9.19 21.30 1.36
CA PHE A 170 8.31 20.22 1.81
C PHE A 170 8.68 18.85 1.26
N HIS A 171 9.67 18.74 0.38
CA HIS A 171 9.97 17.50 -0.33
C HIS A 171 11.34 16.90 0.00
N GLY A 172 11.44 15.58 -0.11
CA GLY A 172 12.70 14.85 -0.14
C GLY A 172 13.32 14.79 -1.54
N ASP A 173 14.63 14.61 -1.64
CA ASP A 173 15.37 14.44 -2.91
C ASP A 173 16.24 13.17 -2.96
N ALA A 174 16.31 12.42 -1.88
CA ALA A 174 17.26 11.31 -1.75
C ALA A 174 16.58 9.96 -1.45
N GLY A 175 15.32 9.97 -1.02
CA GLY A 175 14.59 8.77 -0.59
C GLY A 175 14.34 7.75 -1.71
N GLU A 176 13.79 6.60 -1.32
CA GLU A 176 13.59 5.46 -2.19
C GLU A 176 12.34 5.56 -3.07
N VAL A 177 11.34 6.34 -2.66
CA VAL A 177 10.09 6.54 -3.41
C VAL A 177 10.29 7.66 -4.42
N ARG A 178 10.35 7.30 -5.71
CA ARG A 178 10.35 8.29 -6.79
C ARG A 178 8.96 8.91 -6.93
N VAL A 179 8.94 10.24 -6.92
CA VAL A 179 7.75 11.06 -7.06
C VAL A 179 8.02 12.10 -8.15
N GLY A 180 7.10 12.28 -9.08
CA GLY A 180 7.26 13.26 -10.15
C GLY A 180 6.02 13.44 -10.99
N PHE A 181 6.12 14.25 -12.02
CA PHE A 181 5.00 14.56 -12.92
C PHE A 181 5.05 13.66 -14.15
N THR A 182 3.90 13.14 -14.56
CA THR A 182 3.82 12.25 -15.73
C THR A 182 4.29 12.96 -17.00
N PRO A 183 5.10 12.30 -17.85
CA PRO A 183 5.46 12.83 -19.17
C PRO A 183 4.26 12.86 -20.13
N ALA A 184 3.14 12.21 -19.78
CA ALA A 184 1.89 12.26 -20.51
C ALA A 184 0.95 13.38 -20.03
N LEU A 185 1.45 14.34 -19.22
CA LEU A 185 0.63 15.44 -18.71
C LEU A 185 -0.03 16.19 -19.86
N GLN A 186 -1.33 16.38 -19.78
CA GLN A 186 -2.11 16.99 -20.84
C GLN A 186 -1.67 18.43 -21.07
N ASN A 187 -1.31 18.74 -22.31
CA ASN A 187 -1.02 20.09 -22.76
C ASN A 187 -2.27 20.76 -23.38
N GLY A 188 -2.28 22.09 -23.43
CA GLY A 188 -3.33 22.90 -24.05
C GLY A 188 -4.30 23.57 -23.06
N SER A 189 -5.36 24.18 -23.58
CA SER A 189 -6.21 25.13 -22.83
C SER A 189 -6.99 24.53 -21.66
N PHE A 190 -7.05 23.21 -21.52
CA PHE A 190 -7.93 22.60 -20.53
C PHE A 190 -7.51 22.90 -19.09
N TYR A 191 -6.19 22.97 -18.82
CA TYR A 191 -5.70 23.40 -17.52
C TYR A 191 -6.17 24.83 -17.20
N ASP A 192 -6.00 25.77 -18.13
CA ASP A 192 -6.40 27.17 -17.96
C ASP A 192 -7.92 27.31 -17.80
N ASP A 193 -8.70 26.55 -18.58
CA ASP A 193 -10.17 26.51 -18.48
C ASP A 193 -10.61 26.02 -17.09
N CYS A 194 -9.98 24.96 -16.58
CA CYS A 194 -10.23 24.44 -15.23
C CYS A 194 -9.84 25.44 -14.16
N LYS A 195 -8.62 25.99 -14.23
CA LYS A 195 -8.10 26.99 -13.31
C LYS A 195 -9.04 28.19 -13.22
N ALA A 196 -9.37 28.80 -14.35
CA ALA A 196 -10.26 29.97 -14.40
C ALA A 196 -11.67 29.65 -13.88
N SER A 197 -12.16 28.42 -14.10
CA SER A 197 -13.46 27.99 -13.57
C SER A 197 -13.43 27.85 -12.04
N TRP A 198 -12.39 27.23 -11.48
CA TRP A 198 -12.24 27.07 -10.04
C TRP A 198 -11.98 28.40 -9.31
N GLU A 199 -11.19 29.30 -9.90
CA GLU A 199 -10.98 30.65 -9.38
C GLU A 199 -12.30 31.43 -9.26
N LYS A 200 -13.19 31.33 -10.27
CA LYS A 200 -14.54 31.93 -10.22
C LYS A 200 -15.43 31.35 -9.11
N LEU A 201 -15.14 30.13 -8.66
CA LEU A 201 -15.81 29.48 -7.52
C LEU A 201 -15.09 29.73 -6.19
N GLY A 202 -14.11 30.65 -6.15
CA GLY A 202 -13.37 30.99 -4.95
C GLY A 202 -12.33 29.94 -4.53
N GLN A 203 -11.97 29.03 -5.44
CA GLN A 203 -10.93 28.03 -5.22
C GLN A 203 -9.67 28.47 -5.96
N ALA A 204 -8.70 28.99 -5.20
CA ALA A 204 -7.41 29.41 -5.72
C ALA A 204 -6.55 28.20 -6.12
N VAL A 205 -5.54 28.45 -6.96
CA VAL A 205 -4.47 27.48 -7.20
C VAL A 205 -3.74 27.18 -5.89
N ASN A 206 -3.49 25.90 -5.63
CA ASN A 206 -2.58 25.44 -4.61
C ASN A 206 -1.28 25.03 -5.30
N ASP A 207 -0.19 25.71 -4.97
CA ASP A 207 1.12 25.47 -5.59
C ASP A 207 1.80 24.20 -5.06
N ASP A 208 1.27 23.60 -3.99
CA ASP A 208 1.75 22.32 -3.44
C ASP A 208 0.77 21.72 -2.42
N VAL A 209 -0.02 20.73 -2.84
CA VAL A 209 -0.95 19.99 -1.95
C VAL A 209 -0.26 19.14 -0.87
N ASN A 210 1.07 19.02 -0.93
CA ASN A 210 1.89 18.30 0.06
C ASN A 210 2.55 19.24 1.08
N SER A 211 2.20 20.53 1.09
CA SER A 211 2.73 21.58 1.98
C SER A 211 2.09 21.65 3.38
N GLY A 212 1.10 20.80 3.64
CA GLY A 212 0.33 20.80 4.90
C GLY A 212 -1.02 21.48 4.77
N THR A 213 -1.37 21.94 3.57
CA THR A 213 -2.75 22.20 3.19
C THR A 213 -3.07 21.63 1.81
N THR A 214 -4.15 20.87 1.71
CA THR A 214 -4.60 20.28 0.43
C THR A 214 -5.52 21.23 -0.34
N ARG A 215 -6.19 22.15 0.36
CA ARG A 215 -7.26 23.02 -0.19
C ARG A 215 -6.81 23.79 -1.43
N GLY A 216 -7.61 23.77 -2.49
CA GLY A 216 -7.38 24.52 -3.74
C GLY A 216 -7.25 23.62 -4.96
N PHE A 217 -7.09 24.25 -6.13
CA PHE A 217 -6.89 23.59 -7.42
C PHE A 217 -5.41 23.31 -7.67
N ASP A 218 -5.05 22.07 -7.96
CA ASP A 218 -3.66 21.61 -8.04
C ASP A 218 -3.45 20.63 -9.20
N VAL A 219 -2.21 20.59 -9.68
CA VAL A 219 -1.68 19.52 -10.52
C VAL A 219 -0.81 18.63 -9.65
N TRP A 220 -1.27 17.43 -9.31
CA TRP A 220 -0.59 16.61 -8.31
C TRP A 220 0.56 15.79 -8.90
N PRO A 221 1.63 15.52 -8.13
CA PRO A 221 2.67 14.59 -8.53
C PRO A 221 2.26 13.13 -8.29
N GLN A 222 2.94 12.20 -8.95
CA GLN A 222 2.64 10.77 -8.91
C GLN A 222 3.84 9.94 -8.45
N THR A 223 3.58 8.77 -7.85
CA THR A 223 4.60 7.75 -7.53
C THR A 223 5.03 7.01 -8.80
N LEU A 224 5.89 7.65 -9.58
CA LEU A 224 6.44 7.13 -10.82
C LEU A 224 7.89 7.57 -11.02
N ASP A 225 8.58 6.87 -11.90
CA ASP A 225 9.82 7.32 -12.53
C ASP A 225 9.46 8.16 -13.77
N PRO A 226 9.70 9.48 -13.76
CA PRO A 226 9.29 10.35 -14.86
C PRO A 226 10.17 10.18 -16.11
N GLU A 227 11.40 9.69 -15.96
CA GLU A 227 12.31 9.46 -17.08
C GLU A 227 11.96 8.17 -17.82
N GLN A 228 11.57 7.13 -17.07
CA GLN A 228 11.19 5.83 -17.64
C GLN A 228 9.68 5.69 -17.91
N ASN A 229 8.88 6.65 -17.45
CA ASN A 229 7.42 6.59 -17.42
C ASN A 229 6.90 5.27 -16.82
N LEU A 230 7.38 4.95 -15.61
CA LEU A 230 7.16 3.67 -14.95
C LEU A 230 6.57 3.87 -13.56
N ARG A 231 5.53 3.12 -13.20
CA ARG A 231 5.01 3.07 -11.81
C ARG A 231 6.14 2.81 -10.83
N TRP A 232 6.14 3.55 -9.72
CA TRP A 232 7.06 3.34 -8.60
C TRP A 232 6.36 2.76 -7.37
N ASP A 233 6.11 1.45 -7.42
CA ASP A 233 5.50 0.69 -6.32
C ASP A 233 6.46 0.48 -5.13
N ALA A 234 5.91 0.04 -3.99
CA ALA A 234 6.66 -0.15 -2.76
C ALA A 234 7.74 -1.23 -2.87
N ALA A 235 7.59 -2.23 -3.74
CA ALA A 235 8.61 -3.25 -3.94
C ALA A 235 9.81 -2.70 -4.71
N ARG A 236 9.59 -1.85 -5.73
CA ARG A 236 10.65 -1.11 -6.40
C ARG A 236 11.40 -0.17 -5.48
N ALA A 237 10.69 0.52 -4.61
CA ALA A 237 11.30 1.43 -3.65
C ALA A 237 12.09 0.66 -2.57
N PHE A 238 11.47 -0.31 -1.90
CA PHE A 238 11.98 -0.81 -0.63
C PHE A 238 12.47 -2.26 -0.64
N PHE A 239 12.12 -3.08 -1.63
CA PHE A 239 12.47 -4.51 -1.61
C PHE A 239 13.52 -4.86 -2.66
N TRP A 240 13.23 -4.65 -3.94
CA TRP A 240 14.11 -5.09 -5.03
C TRP A 240 15.55 -4.56 -4.96
N PRO A 241 15.81 -3.29 -4.55
CA PRO A 241 17.18 -2.80 -4.39
C PRO A 241 17.99 -3.52 -3.30
N VAL A 242 17.31 -4.19 -2.35
CA VAL A 242 17.93 -4.81 -1.18
C VAL A 242 17.63 -6.31 -1.05
N ALA A 243 16.96 -6.93 -2.03
CA ALA A 243 16.56 -8.33 -2.00
C ALA A 243 17.74 -9.32 -1.88
N GLY A 244 18.97 -8.86 -2.15
CA GLY A 244 20.20 -9.63 -1.96
C GLY A 244 20.72 -9.69 -0.51
N ARG A 245 20.15 -8.91 0.42
CA ARG A 245 20.51 -8.92 1.84
C ARG A 245 20.30 -10.32 2.43
N LYS A 246 21.36 -10.91 2.98
CA LYS A 246 21.34 -12.30 3.50
C LYS A 246 20.48 -12.48 4.75
N ASN A 247 20.13 -11.38 5.42
CA ASN A 247 19.32 -11.31 6.63
C ASN A 247 17.86 -10.87 6.35
N LEU A 248 17.46 -10.70 5.09
CA LEU A 248 16.09 -10.37 4.69
C LEU A 248 15.51 -11.51 3.85
N HIS A 249 14.37 -12.04 4.29
CA HIS A 249 13.81 -13.26 3.77
C HIS A 249 12.36 -13.04 3.36
N LEU A 250 12.00 -13.34 2.11
CA LEU A 250 10.62 -13.34 1.67
C LEU A 250 10.10 -14.77 1.65
N LEU A 251 9.07 -15.03 2.46
CA LEU A 251 8.42 -16.33 2.60
C LEU A 251 7.08 -16.27 1.86
N ASN A 252 6.95 -17.07 0.80
CA ASN A 252 5.67 -17.21 0.12
C ASN A 252 4.68 -17.96 1.02
N GLY A 253 3.58 -17.29 1.39
CA GLY A 253 2.51 -17.94 2.10
C GLY A 253 1.48 -17.00 2.74
N THR A 254 0.35 -17.58 3.11
CA THR A 254 -0.75 -16.84 3.76
C THR A 254 -0.62 -16.95 5.26
N ALA A 255 -0.32 -15.84 5.95
CA ALA A 255 -0.38 -15.81 7.40
C ALA A 255 -1.80 -16.06 7.91
N SER A 256 -1.94 -16.95 8.89
CA SER A 256 -3.22 -17.34 9.49
C SER A 256 -3.48 -16.59 10.80
N ARG A 257 -2.52 -16.67 11.73
CA ARG A 257 -2.61 -16.09 13.09
C ARG A 257 -1.23 -15.99 13.73
N ILE A 258 -1.11 -15.15 14.76
CA ILE A 258 0.03 -15.17 15.68
C ILE A 258 -0.15 -16.27 16.73
N LEU A 259 0.97 -16.79 17.21
CA LEU A 259 1.05 -17.78 18.28
C LEU A 259 1.58 -17.11 19.54
N TRP A 260 1.11 -17.57 20.69
CA TRP A 260 1.46 -17.01 22.00
C TRP A 260 2.39 -17.95 22.75
N ARG A 261 3.23 -17.41 23.61
CA ARG A 261 3.98 -18.22 24.57
C ARG A 261 3.02 -18.78 25.63
N SER A 262 3.24 -20.02 26.03
CA SER A 262 2.40 -20.74 27.00
C SER A 262 2.73 -20.41 28.46
N ASP A 263 3.84 -19.75 28.73
CA ASP A 263 4.31 -19.39 30.08
C ASP A 263 3.69 -18.09 30.62
N VAL A 264 3.03 -17.32 29.76
CA VAL A 264 2.37 -16.07 30.14
C VAL A 264 0.96 -16.36 30.64
N ARG A 265 0.68 -15.97 31.89
CA ARG A 265 -0.62 -16.18 32.56
C ARG A 265 -1.56 -14.97 32.53
N ASP A 266 -1.04 -13.79 32.20
CA ASP A 266 -1.78 -12.53 32.16
C ASP A 266 -1.88 -12.02 30.72
N HIS A 267 -3.10 -11.65 30.32
CA HIS A 267 -3.42 -11.05 29.04
C HIS A 267 -2.65 -9.74 28.79
N ALA A 268 -2.35 -8.97 29.84
CA ALA A 268 -1.54 -7.75 29.76
C ALA A 268 -0.05 -8.03 29.43
N GLN A 269 0.38 -9.28 29.56
CA GLN A 269 1.75 -9.71 29.31
C GLN A 269 1.86 -10.63 28.08
N ALA A 270 0.81 -10.73 27.26
CA ALA A 270 0.77 -11.63 26.10
C ALA A 270 2.00 -11.43 25.20
N ARG A 271 2.83 -12.47 25.09
CA ARG A 271 4.05 -12.47 24.27
C ARG A 271 3.91 -13.46 23.12
N VAL A 272 4.25 -12.99 21.93
CA VAL A 272 4.25 -13.83 20.72
C VAL A 272 5.36 -14.88 20.79
N SER A 273 5.12 -16.05 20.21
CA SER A 273 6.09 -17.15 20.06
C SER A 273 6.34 -17.51 18.59
N GLY A 274 5.44 -17.12 17.70
CA GLY A 274 5.49 -17.52 16.30
C GLY A 274 4.40 -16.86 15.45
N VAL A 275 4.52 -17.04 14.14
CA VAL A 275 3.43 -16.80 13.17
C VAL A 275 3.12 -18.13 12.48
N GLU A 276 1.86 -18.51 12.51
CA GLU A 276 1.35 -19.65 11.74
C GLU A 276 0.94 -19.17 10.34
N TYR A 277 1.42 -19.84 9.31
CA TYR A 277 1.11 -19.53 7.92
C TYR A 277 0.94 -20.80 7.07
N LEU A 278 0.31 -20.66 5.92
CA LEU A 278 0.16 -21.72 4.92
C LEU A 278 1.06 -21.40 3.72
N ALA A 279 1.98 -22.32 3.39
CA ALA A 279 2.88 -22.16 2.24
C ALA A 279 2.17 -22.26 0.87
N SER A 280 1.00 -22.89 0.84
CA SER A 280 0.09 -22.96 -0.29
C SER A 280 -1.36 -23.11 0.21
N PRO A 281 -2.39 -22.88 -0.63
CA PRO A 281 -3.79 -23.01 -0.21
C PRO A 281 -4.12 -24.37 0.43
N ASP A 282 -3.58 -25.46 -0.13
CA ASP A 282 -3.74 -26.83 0.37
C ASP A 282 -2.57 -27.29 1.25
N GLY A 283 -1.68 -26.35 1.60
CA GLY A 283 -0.44 -26.64 2.31
C GLY A 283 -0.65 -26.95 3.78
N LYS A 284 0.28 -27.70 4.37
CA LYS A 284 0.34 -27.87 5.82
C LYS A 284 0.59 -26.52 6.49
N ARG A 285 -0.06 -26.28 7.63
CA ARG A 285 0.26 -25.14 8.49
C ARG A 285 1.69 -25.27 8.99
N THR A 286 2.49 -24.23 8.76
CA THR A 286 3.87 -24.11 9.21
C THR A 286 3.98 -22.93 10.17
N THR A 287 4.95 -22.99 11.06
CA THR A 287 5.23 -21.94 12.04
C THR A 287 6.60 -21.34 11.78
N VAL A 288 6.65 -20.01 11.70
CA VAL A 288 7.90 -19.26 11.83
C VAL A 288 8.07 -18.87 13.28
N LYS A 289 9.20 -19.21 13.90
CA LYS A 289 9.53 -18.78 15.27
C LYS A 289 10.07 -17.35 15.27
N ILE A 290 9.83 -16.62 16.36
CA ILE A 290 10.21 -15.21 16.51
C ILE A 290 10.99 -14.99 17.80
N ASP A 291 12.06 -14.20 17.71
CA ASP A 291 12.91 -13.85 18.86
C ASP A 291 12.56 -12.46 19.44
N LYS A 292 12.05 -11.52 18.64
CA LYS A 292 11.65 -10.19 19.11
C LYS A 292 10.18 -9.90 18.84
N GLU A 293 9.81 -9.49 17.62
CA GLU A 293 8.49 -8.91 17.35
C GLU A 293 7.82 -9.45 16.09
N VAL A 294 6.49 -9.46 16.11
CA VAL A 294 5.65 -9.61 14.93
C VAL A 294 5.06 -8.26 14.57
N ILE A 295 5.22 -7.86 13.32
CA ILE A 295 4.67 -6.63 12.77
C ILE A 295 3.58 -7.01 11.77
N LEU A 296 2.32 -6.68 12.07
CA LEU A 296 1.21 -6.91 11.15
C LEU A 296 1.10 -5.74 10.17
N SER A 297 1.22 -6.05 8.88
CA SER A 297 1.17 -5.07 7.77
C SER A 297 0.36 -5.63 6.59
N ALA A 298 -0.67 -6.44 6.88
CA ALA A 298 -1.50 -7.11 5.89
C ALA A 298 -2.57 -6.20 5.26
N GLY A 299 -2.57 -4.91 5.60
CA GLY A 299 -3.59 -3.94 5.20
C GLY A 299 -4.80 -3.90 6.15
N ALA A 300 -5.59 -2.82 6.05
CA ALA A 300 -6.73 -2.54 6.93
C ALA A 300 -7.81 -3.64 6.88
N LEU A 301 -7.96 -4.31 5.75
CA LEU A 301 -8.99 -5.34 5.55
C LEU A 301 -8.58 -6.75 6.01
N ARG A 302 -7.32 -6.95 6.42
CA ARG A 302 -6.78 -8.28 6.78
C ARG A 302 -6.09 -8.33 8.13
N THR A 303 -5.39 -7.26 8.52
CA THR A 303 -4.77 -7.15 9.85
C THR A 303 -5.75 -7.43 11.01
N PRO A 304 -6.96 -6.83 11.07
CA PRO A 304 -7.91 -7.15 12.13
C PRO A 304 -8.33 -8.63 12.13
N LEU A 305 -8.52 -9.24 10.96
CA LEU A 305 -8.87 -10.66 10.86
C LEU A 305 -7.75 -11.60 11.35
N ILE A 306 -6.48 -11.19 11.22
CA ILE A 306 -5.35 -11.93 11.77
C ILE A 306 -5.33 -11.79 13.29
N LEU A 307 -5.55 -10.57 13.82
CA LEU A 307 -5.67 -10.32 15.26
C LEU A 307 -6.80 -11.16 15.88
N GLU A 308 -8.00 -11.13 15.30
CA GLU A 308 -9.15 -11.91 15.77
C GLU A 308 -8.87 -13.41 15.77
N ARG A 309 -8.32 -13.96 14.67
CA ARG A 309 -7.90 -15.38 14.59
C ARG A 309 -6.83 -15.76 15.60
N SER A 310 -6.16 -14.76 16.17
CA SER A 310 -5.15 -14.92 17.20
C SER A 310 -5.70 -14.73 18.62
N GLY A 311 -6.99 -14.45 18.77
CA GLY A 311 -7.63 -14.22 20.06
C GLY A 311 -7.56 -12.77 20.55
N VAL A 312 -7.17 -11.80 19.71
CA VAL A 312 -7.16 -10.37 20.03
C VAL A 312 -8.39 -9.72 19.40
N GLY A 313 -9.35 -9.28 20.21
CA GLY A 313 -10.59 -8.73 19.70
C GLY A 313 -11.71 -8.73 20.75
N ASN A 314 -12.96 -8.57 20.30
CA ASN A 314 -14.13 -8.65 21.17
C ASN A 314 -14.36 -10.09 21.67
N PRO A 315 -14.22 -10.40 22.98
CA PRO A 315 -14.29 -11.76 23.49
C PRO A 315 -15.64 -12.45 23.21
N ALA A 316 -16.74 -11.70 23.21
CA ALA A 316 -18.07 -12.25 22.92
C ALA A 316 -18.15 -12.69 21.46
N PHE A 317 -17.69 -11.86 20.51
CA PHE A 317 -17.63 -12.21 19.10
C PHE A 317 -16.70 -13.40 18.85
N LEU A 318 -15.48 -13.38 19.40
CA LEU A 318 -14.49 -14.46 19.25
C LEU A 318 -15.04 -15.81 19.73
N LYS A 319 -15.79 -15.82 20.85
CA LYS A 319 -16.46 -17.03 21.36
C LYS A 319 -17.45 -17.62 20.35
N THR A 320 -18.20 -16.78 19.62
CA THR A 320 -19.11 -17.27 18.56
C THR A 320 -18.39 -17.96 17.40
N LYS A 321 -17.09 -17.70 17.23
CA LYS A 321 -16.23 -18.30 16.20
C LYS A 321 -15.39 -19.47 16.73
N GLY A 322 -15.58 -19.87 18.00
CA GLY A 322 -14.80 -20.91 18.64
C GLY A 322 -13.34 -20.52 18.91
N ILE A 323 -13.03 -19.22 18.93
CA ILE A 323 -11.69 -18.70 19.17
C ILE A 323 -11.55 -18.34 20.65
N LYS A 324 -10.50 -18.86 21.31
CA LYS A 324 -10.16 -18.48 22.68
C LYS A 324 -9.61 -17.05 22.70
N SER A 325 -10.22 -16.18 23.50
CA SER A 325 -9.72 -14.82 23.70
C SER A 325 -8.38 -14.84 24.47
N VAL A 326 -7.45 -14.00 24.02
CA VAL A 326 -6.10 -13.80 24.55
C VAL A 326 -5.86 -12.34 24.89
N VAL A 327 -6.49 -11.38 24.21
CA VAL A 327 -6.49 -9.99 24.63
C VAL A 327 -7.89 -9.44 24.36
N ASP A 328 -8.51 -8.89 25.41
CA ASP A 328 -9.78 -8.18 25.29
C ASP A 328 -9.53 -6.80 24.68
N LEU A 329 -9.80 -6.69 23.38
CA LEU A 329 -9.61 -5.46 22.62
C LEU A 329 -10.76 -5.30 21.64
N PRO A 330 -11.95 -4.89 22.11
CA PRO A 330 -13.18 -4.97 21.32
C PRO A 330 -13.21 -4.01 20.13
N GLY A 331 -12.27 -3.06 20.04
CA GLY A 331 -12.12 -2.17 18.88
C GLY A 331 -11.45 -2.80 17.66
N VAL A 332 -10.92 -4.03 17.75
CA VAL A 332 -10.34 -4.72 16.58
C VAL A 332 -11.44 -5.01 15.56
N GLY A 333 -11.25 -4.56 14.32
CA GLY A 333 -12.23 -4.72 13.23
C GLY A 333 -13.29 -3.62 13.18
N GLU A 334 -13.40 -2.82 14.24
CA GLU A 334 -14.32 -1.68 14.34
C GLU A 334 -13.68 -0.40 13.80
N ASN A 335 -14.45 0.70 13.77
CA ASN A 335 -14.02 2.02 13.29
C ASN A 335 -13.41 2.00 11.87
N LEU A 336 -13.88 1.09 11.00
CA LEU A 336 -13.56 1.13 9.58
C LEU A 336 -14.13 2.41 8.97
N ILE A 337 -13.25 3.26 8.45
CA ILE A 337 -13.59 4.50 7.74
C ILE A 337 -13.06 4.35 6.32
N ASP A 338 -13.94 4.55 5.34
CA ASP A 338 -13.60 4.57 3.93
C ASP A 338 -14.40 5.67 3.20
N GLN A 339 -13.97 6.01 1.98
CA GLN A 339 -14.52 7.12 1.21
C GLN A 339 -15.31 6.62 0.00
N PRO A 340 -16.57 7.07 -0.21
CA PRO A 340 -17.27 6.77 -1.45
C PRO A 340 -16.65 7.56 -2.62
N ASN A 341 -16.43 6.88 -3.74
CA ASN A 341 -16.07 7.52 -5.00
C ASN A 341 -17.27 7.54 -5.95
N ILE A 342 -17.51 8.68 -6.60
CA ILE A 342 -18.56 8.87 -7.60
C ILE A 342 -17.91 9.49 -8.84
N SER A 343 -18.26 8.98 -10.02
CA SER A 343 -17.75 9.46 -11.30
C SER A 343 -18.83 10.22 -12.07
N LEU A 344 -18.47 11.40 -12.59
CA LEU A 344 -19.26 12.18 -13.54
C LEU A 344 -18.50 12.23 -14.87
N ALA A 345 -19.21 12.01 -15.98
CA ALA A 345 -18.62 12.01 -17.31
C ALA A 345 -19.29 13.05 -18.21
N TYR A 346 -18.47 13.81 -18.94
CA TYR A 346 -18.91 14.86 -19.87
C TYR A 346 -18.19 14.71 -21.21
N ALA A 347 -18.89 15.06 -22.30
CA ALA A 347 -18.29 15.10 -23.63
C ALA A 347 -17.68 16.48 -23.90
N SER A 348 -16.41 16.52 -24.32
CA SER A 348 -15.77 17.75 -24.81
C SER A 348 -15.69 17.79 -26.33
N LYS A 349 -15.86 18.97 -26.92
CA LYS A 349 -15.63 19.19 -28.36
C LYS A 349 -14.15 19.04 -28.78
N PRO A 350 -13.16 19.60 -28.06
CA PRO A 350 -11.77 19.35 -28.39
C PRO A 350 -11.41 17.90 -28.05
N ASN A 351 -10.65 17.25 -28.93
CA ASN A 351 -9.99 15.99 -28.61
C ASN A 351 -8.86 16.28 -27.61
N ARG A 352 -8.83 15.53 -26.51
CA ARG A 352 -7.86 15.72 -25.43
C ARG A 352 -6.97 14.49 -25.37
N THR A 353 -5.66 14.72 -25.36
CA THR A 353 -4.64 13.67 -25.29
C THR A 353 -3.80 13.85 -24.04
N GLY A 354 -3.36 12.75 -23.45
CA GLY A 354 -2.60 12.76 -22.20
C GLY A 354 -3.49 12.54 -20.97
N THR A 355 -2.93 12.83 -19.80
CA THR A 355 -3.58 12.66 -18.50
C THR A 355 -3.75 14.02 -17.83
N SER A 356 -4.86 14.20 -17.12
CA SER A 356 -5.16 15.40 -16.34
C SER A 356 -5.16 15.05 -14.85
N PRO A 357 -3.98 14.95 -14.19
CA PRO A 357 -3.90 14.80 -12.74
C PRO A 357 -4.23 16.13 -12.04
N TYR A 358 -5.42 16.66 -12.32
CA TYR A 358 -5.93 17.93 -11.83
C TYR A 358 -7.03 17.68 -10.81
N ALA A 359 -6.89 18.19 -9.59
CA ALA A 359 -7.91 18.09 -8.54
C ALA A 359 -8.18 19.45 -7.95
N THR A 360 -9.40 19.64 -7.44
CA THR A 360 -9.67 20.68 -6.45
C THR A 360 -10.07 20.02 -5.16
N PHE A 361 -9.32 20.30 -4.10
CA PHE A 361 -9.68 19.88 -2.75
C PHE A 361 -10.45 21.01 -2.09
N VAL A 362 -11.71 20.74 -1.76
CA VAL A 362 -12.61 21.66 -1.08
C VAL A 362 -12.90 21.14 0.32
N THR A 363 -13.04 22.05 1.27
CA THR A 363 -13.48 21.69 2.62
C THR A 363 -15.01 21.59 2.67
N ALA A 364 -15.55 20.91 3.69
CA ALA A 364 -16.99 20.93 3.93
C ALA A 364 -17.53 22.36 4.09
N ARG A 365 -16.71 23.28 4.62
CA ARG A 365 -17.07 24.69 4.76
C ARG A 365 -17.15 25.41 3.41
N ASP A 366 -16.32 25.03 2.45
CA ASP A 366 -16.38 25.59 1.08
C ASP A 366 -17.69 25.20 0.38
N LEU A 367 -18.19 23.99 0.64
CA LEU A 367 -19.43 23.48 0.04
C LEU A 367 -20.69 23.95 0.78
N PHE A 368 -20.67 23.96 2.11
CA PHE A 368 -21.86 24.14 2.95
C PHE A 368 -21.84 25.42 3.80
N GLY A 369 -20.81 26.25 3.68
CA GLY A 369 -20.62 27.45 4.50
C GLY A 369 -20.45 27.13 5.98
N ASN A 370 -20.93 28.00 6.88
CA ASN A 370 -20.85 27.77 8.33
C ASN A 370 -21.84 26.70 8.85
N LYS A 371 -22.64 26.05 7.96
CA LYS A 371 -23.62 25.02 8.34
C LYS A 371 -23.00 23.62 8.46
N THR A 372 -21.74 23.54 8.89
CA THR A 372 -21.00 22.27 8.99
C THR A 372 -21.20 21.54 10.33
N GLY A 373 -21.88 22.14 11.31
CA GLY A 373 -22.02 21.61 12.67
C GLY A 373 -23.04 20.48 12.86
N HIS A 374 -23.68 19.99 11.78
CA HIS A 374 -24.72 18.96 11.84
C HIS A 374 -24.46 17.75 10.92
N LEU A 375 -23.27 17.65 10.32
CA LEU A 375 -22.88 16.51 9.49
C LEU A 375 -22.09 15.48 10.29
#